data_AF-A0AA39Q008-F1
#
_entry.id   AF-A0AA39Q008-F1
#
_cell.length_a   1.000
_cell.length_b   1.000
_cell.length_c   1.000
_cell.angle_alpha   90.00
_cell.angle_beta   90.00
_cell.angle_gamma   90.00
#
_symmetry.space_group_name_H-M   'P 1'
#
loop_
_entity.id
_entity.type
_entity.pdbx_description
1 polymer ?
#
loop_
_entity_poly.entity_id
_entity_poly.type
_entity_poly.pdbx_seq_one_letter_code
_entity_poly.pdbx_strand_id
1 'polypeptide(L)'
;MPQIQGMCNSCGATPFHYNEVQPPQSPRIQHLLSANEPPLEGEEATLRATVSRGSQVLSDLDAQITEVRLILDALLRDRVQAAANIREAKLILHPIRRLPEDILREIFSSCVSPQENYLYKDNTDIVPCLDAGNPRWTLSQTCRRWRYMALGTPSLWSCIDLDFDTFYSSAKNESGFQARSERGEIGKQEPHGQNTLPERHCGPSRPCYPAYMCREMEECGYQNAC
;
A
#
# COMPACT_ATOMS: atom_id res chain seq x y z
N MET A 1 32.94 26.40 -40.68
CA MET A 1 32.25 26.21 -39.38
C MET A 1 31.31 25.02 -39.54
N PRO A 2 31.70 23.79 -39.21
CA PRO A 2 30.82 22.65 -39.39
C PRO A 2 29.78 22.61 -38.26
N GLN A 3 28.53 22.37 -38.63
CA GLN A 3 27.39 22.34 -37.73
C GLN A 3 27.38 21.07 -36.88
N ILE A 4 27.18 21.23 -35.57
CA ILE A 4 27.00 20.14 -34.60
C ILE A 4 25.58 19.62 -34.78
N GLN A 5 25.43 18.63 -35.66
CA GLN A 5 24.15 18.01 -35.97
C GLN A 5 23.83 16.98 -34.88
N GLY A 6 22.85 17.27 -34.01
CA GLY A 6 22.33 16.24 -33.10
C GLY A 6 21.60 16.65 -31.81
N MET A 7 21.58 17.90 -31.35
CA MET A 7 20.95 18.20 -30.05
C MET A 7 19.44 17.87 -30.05
N CYS A 8 18.97 17.18 -29.01
CA CYS A 8 17.56 16.92 -28.77
C CYS A 8 16.85 18.22 -28.39
N ASN A 9 15.84 18.62 -29.16
CA ASN A 9 15.14 19.90 -28.95
C ASN A 9 14.32 19.98 -27.64
N SER A 10 14.07 18.83 -27.00
CA SER A 10 13.26 18.76 -25.78
C SER A 10 14.09 18.74 -24.49
N CYS A 11 15.34 18.26 -24.54
CA CYS A 11 16.20 18.16 -23.35
C CYS A 11 17.62 18.69 -23.56
N GLY A 12 17.97 19.18 -24.77
CA GLY A 12 19.29 19.70 -25.10
C GLY A 12 20.38 18.64 -25.27
N ALA A 13 20.09 17.36 -25.03
CA ALA A 13 21.09 16.29 -25.08
C ALA A 13 21.62 16.07 -26.50
N THR A 14 22.94 16.07 -26.68
CA THR A 14 23.60 15.67 -27.94
C THR A 14 23.57 14.15 -28.12
N PRO A 15 23.46 13.60 -29.34
CA PRO A 15 23.47 12.18 -29.58
C PRO A 15 24.86 11.65 -29.29
N PHE A 16 24.94 10.62 -28.47
CA PHE A 16 26.18 9.98 -28.09
C PHE A 16 26.79 9.27 -29.31
N HIS A 17 27.79 9.89 -29.95
CA HIS A 17 28.59 9.22 -30.98
C HIS A 17 29.61 8.30 -30.31
N TYR A 18 29.16 7.09 -29.93
CA TYR A 18 30.01 6.01 -29.40
C TYR A 18 31.07 5.50 -30.41
N ASN A 19 30.90 5.80 -31.70
CA ASN A 19 31.67 5.17 -32.78
C ASN A 19 33.17 5.51 -32.82
N GLU A 20 33.64 6.51 -32.07
CA GLU A 20 35.03 6.96 -32.23
C GLU A 20 36.04 6.09 -31.47
N VAL A 21 35.68 5.42 -30.37
CA VAL A 21 36.63 4.74 -29.48
C VAL A 21 36.83 3.24 -29.81
N GLN A 22 36.69 2.84 -31.07
CA GLN A 22 37.03 1.46 -31.43
C GLN A 22 38.54 1.32 -31.66
N PRO A 23 39.21 0.31 -31.06
CA PRO A 23 40.55 -0.03 -31.47
C PRO A 23 40.53 -0.43 -32.95
N PRO A 24 41.62 -0.18 -33.69
CA PRO A 24 41.71 -0.56 -35.09
C PRO A 24 41.45 -2.08 -35.23
N GLN A 25 40.44 -2.43 -36.03
CA GLN A 25 40.07 -3.82 -36.28
C GLN A 25 41.00 -4.38 -37.37
N SER A 26 42.22 -4.74 -36.99
CA SER A 26 43.19 -5.37 -37.90
C SER A 26 43.49 -6.82 -37.51
N PRO A 27 43.85 -7.70 -38.46
CA PRO A 27 44.28 -9.07 -38.17
C PRO A 27 45.47 -9.11 -37.20
N ARG A 28 46.31 -8.06 -37.26
CA ARG A 28 47.46 -7.89 -36.38
C ARG A 28 47.03 -7.60 -34.93
N ILE A 29 46.05 -6.72 -34.71
CA ILE A 29 45.48 -6.50 -33.37
C ILE A 29 44.81 -7.77 -32.83
N GLN A 30 44.11 -8.53 -33.68
CA GLN A 30 43.50 -9.81 -33.28
C GLN A 30 44.56 -10.84 -32.86
N HIS A 31 45.68 -10.92 -33.58
CA HIS A 31 46.79 -11.78 -33.21
C HIS A 31 47.38 -11.38 -31.85
N LEU A 32 47.62 -10.08 -31.62
CA LEU A 32 48.12 -9.55 -30.33
C LEU A 32 47.16 -9.82 -29.16
N LEU A 33 45.85 -9.91 -29.40
CA LEU A 33 44.87 -10.30 -28.38
C LEU A 33 44.90 -11.81 -28.06
N SER A 34 45.41 -12.63 -28.98
CA SER A 34 45.47 -14.09 -28.85
C SER A 34 46.85 -14.64 -28.44
N ALA A 35 47.90 -13.81 -28.49
CA ALA A 35 49.28 -14.20 -28.26
C ALA A 35 50.00 -13.20 -27.33
N ASN A 36 50.98 -13.67 -26.56
CA ASN A 36 51.78 -12.82 -25.66
C ASN A 36 52.94 -12.10 -26.39
N GLU A 37 52.71 -11.64 -27.61
CA GLU A 37 53.70 -10.90 -28.39
C GLU A 37 53.62 -9.40 -28.06
N PRO A 38 54.75 -8.69 -27.89
CA PRO A 38 54.72 -7.25 -27.68
C PRO A 38 54.25 -6.51 -28.95
N PRO A 39 53.49 -5.41 -28.80
CA PRO A 39 53.12 -4.55 -29.92
C PRO A 39 54.35 -3.82 -30.48
N LEU A 40 54.28 -3.48 -31.76
CA LEU A 40 55.22 -2.58 -32.42
C LEU A 40 55.01 -1.14 -31.92
N GLU A 41 56.03 -0.29 -32.03
CA GLU A 41 55.99 1.09 -31.52
C GLU A 41 54.80 1.92 -32.06
N GLY A 42 54.48 1.78 -33.35
CA GLY A 42 53.31 2.44 -33.96
C GLY A 42 51.97 1.85 -33.50
N GLU A 43 51.92 0.55 -33.20
CA GLU A 43 50.73 -0.11 -32.63
C GLU A 43 50.53 0.34 -31.19
N GLU A 44 51.60 0.40 -30.40
CA GLU A 44 51.58 0.87 -29.02
C GLU A 44 51.08 2.31 -28.92
N ALA A 45 51.59 3.22 -29.76
CA ALA A 45 51.13 4.60 -29.80
C ALA A 45 49.62 4.70 -30.09
N THR A 46 49.14 3.91 -31.07
CA THR A 46 47.72 3.87 -31.46
C THR A 46 46.83 3.28 -30.36
N LEU A 47 47.29 2.21 -29.69
CA LEU A 47 46.60 1.59 -28.58
C LEU A 47 46.54 2.53 -27.37
N ARG A 48 47.63 3.21 -27.03
CA ARG A 48 47.65 4.23 -25.96
C ARG A 48 46.70 5.39 -26.23
N ALA A 49 46.66 5.89 -27.47
CA ALA A 49 45.70 6.92 -27.87
C ALA A 49 44.25 6.43 -27.76
N THR A 50 43.99 5.17 -28.12
CA THR A 50 42.66 4.54 -27.97
C THR A 50 42.27 4.44 -26.50
N VAL A 51 43.18 3.99 -25.62
CA VAL A 51 42.95 3.93 -24.17
C VAL A 51 42.66 5.31 -23.60
N SER A 52 43.50 6.31 -23.89
CA SER A 52 43.32 7.67 -23.39
C SER A 52 41.97 8.27 -23.81
N ARG A 53 41.61 8.14 -25.10
CA ARG A 53 40.32 8.61 -25.61
C ARG A 53 39.15 7.86 -24.98
N GLY A 54 39.28 6.55 -24.78
CA GLY A 54 38.25 5.73 -24.13
C GLY A 54 38.04 6.10 -22.68
N SER A 55 39.12 6.34 -21.94
CA SER A 55 39.04 6.82 -20.56
C SER A 55 38.35 8.19 -20.46
N GLN A 56 38.62 9.11 -21.38
CA GLN A 56 37.95 10.41 -21.41
C GLN A 56 36.44 10.25 -21.67
N VAL A 57 36.06 9.47 -22.67
CA VAL A 57 34.65 9.22 -23.00
C VAL A 57 33.91 8.56 -21.83
N LEU A 58 34.52 7.58 -21.16
CA LEU A 58 33.95 6.97 -19.96
C LEU A 58 33.72 7.99 -18.85
N SER A 59 34.73 8.84 -18.57
CA SER A 59 34.60 9.91 -17.57
C SER A 59 33.47 10.88 -17.90
N ASP A 60 33.34 11.28 -19.16
CA ASP A 60 32.29 12.21 -19.60
C ASP A 60 30.89 11.58 -19.52
N LEU A 61 30.79 10.28 -19.81
CA LEU A 61 29.54 9.52 -19.66
C LEU A 61 29.17 9.37 -18.19
N ASP A 62 30.12 9.02 -17.32
CA ASP A 62 29.86 8.87 -15.89
C ASP A 62 29.44 10.19 -15.25
N ALA A 63 30.03 11.32 -15.66
CA ALA A 63 29.61 12.65 -15.23
C ALA A 63 28.15 12.94 -15.64
N GLN A 64 27.79 12.69 -16.89
CA GLN A 64 26.42 12.88 -17.39
C GLN A 64 25.41 11.95 -16.72
N ILE A 65 25.77 10.68 -16.52
CA ILE A 65 24.94 9.72 -15.77
C ILE A 65 24.69 10.25 -14.36
N THR A 66 25.71 10.79 -13.71
CA THR A 66 25.61 11.34 -12.36
C THR A 66 24.68 12.55 -12.33
N GLU A 67 24.84 13.48 -13.25
CA GLU A 67 23.98 14.67 -13.37
C GLU A 67 22.52 14.30 -13.61
N VAL A 68 22.25 13.44 -14.59
CA VAL A 68 20.88 13.00 -14.91
C VAL A 68 20.24 12.27 -13.74
N ARG A 69 20.99 11.45 -13.00
CA ARG A 69 20.49 10.78 -11.78
C ARG A 69 20.11 11.79 -10.71
N LEU A 70 20.90 12.82 -10.47
CA LEU A 70 20.59 13.86 -9.49
C LEU A 70 19.29 14.60 -9.84
N ILE A 71 19.10 14.93 -11.12
CA ILE A 71 17.88 15.57 -11.61
C ILE A 71 16.68 14.64 -11.43
N LEU A 72 16.82 13.37 -11.82
CA LEU A 72 15.76 12.37 -11.66
C LEU A 72 15.35 12.21 -10.20
N ASP A 73 16.31 12.10 -9.28
CA ASP A 73 16.05 11.95 -7.85
C ASP A 73 15.34 13.18 -7.28
N ALA A 74 15.69 14.38 -7.72
CA ALA A 74 14.98 15.60 -7.34
C ALA A 74 13.52 15.59 -7.81
N LEU A 75 13.29 15.27 -9.08
CA LEU A 75 11.94 15.19 -9.65
C LEU A 75 11.07 14.12 -8.97
N LEU A 76 11.66 12.98 -8.59
CA LEU A 76 10.94 11.95 -7.85
C LEU A 76 10.53 12.42 -6.45
N ARG A 77 11.40 13.14 -5.74
CA ARG A 77 11.05 13.76 -4.44
C ARG A 77 9.92 14.78 -4.59
N ASP A 78 10.03 15.67 -5.58
CA ASP A 78 9.02 16.69 -5.83
C ASP A 78 7.66 16.07 -6.19
N ARG A 79 7.66 15.00 -6.99
CA ARG A 79 6.45 14.24 -7.32
C ARG A 79 5.78 13.68 -6.06
N VAL A 80 6.55 13.05 -5.17
CA VAL A 80 6.02 12.49 -3.92
C VAL A 80 5.45 13.59 -3.04
N GLN A 81 6.16 14.71 -2.89
CA GLN A 81 5.70 15.85 -2.10
C GLN A 81 4.42 16.47 -2.67
N ALA A 82 4.35 16.67 -3.99
CA ALA A 82 3.16 17.20 -4.65
C ALA A 82 1.95 16.27 -4.44
N ALA A 83 2.13 14.95 -4.54
CA ALA A 83 1.07 14.00 -4.27
C ALA A 83 0.59 14.05 -2.81
N ALA A 84 1.51 14.19 -1.85
CA ALA A 84 1.17 14.35 -0.44
C ALA A 84 0.36 15.63 -0.19
N ASN A 85 0.80 16.76 -0.74
CA ASN A 85 0.10 18.05 -0.63
C ASN A 85 -1.32 17.98 -1.20
N ILE A 86 -1.50 17.33 -2.36
CA ILE A 86 -2.82 17.15 -2.98
C ILE A 86 -3.72 16.31 -2.06
N ARG A 87 -3.20 15.21 -1.51
CA ARG A 87 -3.95 14.35 -0.59
C ARG A 87 -4.39 15.12 0.65
N GLU A 88 -3.49 15.88 1.27
CA GLU A 88 -3.80 16.69 2.44
C GLU A 88 -4.84 17.77 2.14
N ALA A 89 -4.71 18.48 1.02
CA ALA A 89 -5.69 19.45 0.58
C ALA A 89 -7.07 18.81 0.37
N LYS A 90 -7.15 17.63 -0.26
CA LYS A 90 -8.40 16.87 -0.42
C LYS A 90 -9.03 16.49 0.92
N LEU A 91 -8.23 16.02 1.87
CA LEU A 91 -8.70 15.70 3.23
C LEU A 91 -9.23 16.94 3.95
N ILE A 92 -8.59 18.11 3.76
CA ILE A 92 -9.05 19.38 4.34
C ILE A 92 -10.35 19.86 3.71
N LEU A 93 -10.45 19.74 2.39
CA LEU A 93 -11.62 20.16 1.62
C LEU A 93 -12.76 19.12 1.64
N HIS A 94 -12.59 18.01 2.38
CA HIS A 94 -13.57 16.94 2.42
C HIS A 94 -14.96 17.46 2.83
N PRO A 95 -16.03 17.18 2.05
CA PRO A 95 -17.36 17.78 2.26
C PRO A 95 -17.91 17.60 3.68
N ILE A 96 -17.57 16.47 4.30
CA ILE A 96 -18.00 16.11 5.66
C ILE A 96 -17.61 17.15 6.73
N ARG A 97 -16.54 17.93 6.49
CA ARG A 97 -16.11 19.01 7.39
C ARG A 97 -17.00 20.25 7.28
N ARG A 98 -17.70 20.43 6.16
CA ARG A 98 -18.56 21.58 5.85
C ARG A 98 -20.05 21.31 6.04
N LEU A 99 -20.45 20.06 6.24
CA LEU A 99 -21.85 19.72 6.46
C LEU A 99 -22.37 20.44 7.72
N PRO A 100 -23.59 21.03 7.67
CA PRO A 100 -24.27 21.53 8.86
C PRO A 100 -24.49 20.43 9.89
N GLU A 101 -24.69 20.83 11.15
CA GLU A 101 -24.96 19.87 12.22
C GLU A 101 -26.23 19.06 11.97
N ASP A 102 -27.31 19.68 11.50
CA ASP A 102 -28.58 18.99 11.29
C ASP A 102 -28.45 17.85 10.27
N ILE A 103 -27.72 18.10 9.17
CA ILE A 103 -27.46 17.08 8.15
C ILE A 103 -26.60 15.94 8.70
N LEU A 104 -25.58 16.25 9.50
CA LEU A 104 -24.77 15.22 10.15
C LEU A 104 -25.57 14.39 11.17
N ARG A 105 -26.49 15.01 11.92
CA ARG A 105 -27.39 14.29 12.84
C ARG A 105 -28.36 13.38 12.07
N GLU A 106 -28.85 13.82 10.92
CA GLU A 106 -29.70 13.00 10.04
C GLU A 106 -28.95 11.77 9.50
N ILE A 107 -27.70 11.97 9.07
CA ILE A 107 -26.82 10.88 8.66
C ILE A 107 -26.59 9.91 9.81
N PHE A 108 -26.27 10.41 11.02
CA PHE A 108 -26.07 9.56 12.19
C PHE A 108 -27.32 8.76 12.53
N SER A 109 -28.49 9.40 12.48
CA SER A 109 -29.78 8.73 12.69
C SER A 109 -29.99 7.64 11.65
N SER A 110 -29.64 7.88 10.38
CA SER A 110 -29.71 6.86 9.33
C SER A 110 -28.73 5.70 9.54
N CYS A 111 -27.55 5.95 10.10
CA CYS A 111 -26.56 4.90 10.43
C CYS A 111 -26.96 4.06 11.65
N VAL A 112 -27.66 4.67 12.60
CA VAL A 112 -28.05 4.04 13.87
C VAL A 112 -29.44 3.44 13.80
N SER A 113 -30.31 3.97 12.94
CA SER A 113 -31.66 3.47 12.72
C SER A 113 -31.53 1.99 12.39
N PRO A 114 -32.05 1.11 13.27
CA PRO A 114 -32.57 -0.12 12.75
C PRO A 114 -33.61 0.33 11.75
N GLN A 115 -33.59 -0.18 10.52
CA GLN A 115 -34.89 -0.39 9.91
C GLN A 115 -35.72 -1.10 10.99
N GLU A 116 -36.89 -0.58 11.30
CA GLU A 116 -37.90 -1.13 12.22
C GLU A 116 -38.34 -2.56 11.81
N ASN A 117 -37.55 -3.29 11.01
CA ASN A 117 -37.84 -4.54 10.32
C ASN A 117 -37.17 -5.79 10.92
N TYR A 118 -36.34 -5.69 11.96
CA TYR A 118 -35.78 -6.87 12.62
C TYR A 118 -36.53 -7.27 13.89
N LEU A 119 -37.71 -6.71 14.16
CA LEU A 119 -38.50 -7.16 15.29
C LEU A 119 -38.92 -8.65 15.17
N TYR A 120 -38.95 -9.27 13.98
CA TYR A 120 -39.40 -10.67 13.84
C TYR A 120 -38.88 -11.40 12.59
N LYS A 121 -37.58 -11.42 12.32
CA LYS A 121 -37.05 -12.32 11.27
C LYS A 121 -35.65 -12.82 11.59
N ASP A 122 -35.64 -13.99 12.22
CA ASP A 122 -34.48 -14.83 12.54
C ASP A 122 -33.34 -14.16 13.30
N ASN A 123 -32.92 -14.82 14.37
CA ASN A 123 -32.14 -14.26 15.47
C ASN A 123 -30.64 -14.03 15.13
N THR A 124 -30.30 -13.63 13.89
CA THR A 124 -28.93 -13.69 13.36
C THR A 124 -28.26 -12.34 13.08
N ASP A 125 -28.99 -11.22 13.01
CA ASP A 125 -28.41 -9.93 12.58
C ASP A 125 -28.59 -8.78 13.59
N ILE A 126 -28.87 -9.06 14.86
CA ILE A 126 -28.90 -8.03 15.90
C ILE A 126 -27.46 -7.78 16.35
N VAL A 127 -26.84 -6.69 15.88
CA VAL A 127 -25.56 -6.22 16.43
C VAL A 127 -25.81 -5.76 17.87
N PRO A 128 -25.25 -6.43 18.89
CA PRO A 128 -25.48 -6.07 20.29
C PRO A 128 -25.14 -4.60 20.53
N CYS A 129 -25.91 -3.92 21.38
CA CYS A 129 -25.70 -2.49 21.57
C CYS A 129 -24.32 -2.17 22.18
N LEU A 130 -23.70 -3.12 22.88
CA LEU A 130 -22.38 -2.99 23.50
C LEU A 130 -21.24 -3.47 22.61
N ASP A 131 -21.53 -3.96 21.41
CA ASP A 131 -20.48 -4.31 20.46
C ASP A 131 -19.70 -3.06 20.02
N ALA A 132 -18.38 -3.18 19.94
CA ALA A 132 -17.51 -2.09 19.51
C ALA A 132 -17.79 -1.69 18.05
N GLY A 133 -18.34 -2.61 17.24
CA GLY A 133 -18.79 -2.38 15.88
C GLY A 133 -20.12 -1.63 15.77
N ASN A 134 -20.84 -1.39 16.88
CA ASN A 134 -22.12 -0.67 16.83
C ASN A 134 -21.92 0.75 16.26
N PRO A 135 -22.78 1.21 15.34
CA PRO A 135 -22.65 2.53 14.73
C PRO A 135 -22.70 3.65 15.79
N ARG A 136 -23.46 3.48 16.88
CA ARG A 136 -23.51 4.48 17.98
C ARG A 136 -22.14 4.74 18.58
N TRP A 137 -21.41 3.67 18.91
CA TRP A 137 -20.06 3.77 19.47
C TRP A 137 -19.06 4.22 18.42
N THR A 138 -19.12 3.66 17.21
CA THR A 138 -18.22 4.01 16.11
C THR A 138 -18.28 5.51 15.78
N LEU A 139 -19.49 6.06 15.61
CA LEU A 139 -19.70 7.49 15.34
C LEU A 139 -19.13 8.36 16.47
N SER A 140 -19.33 7.95 17.73
CA SER A 140 -18.82 8.68 18.90
C SER A 140 -17.28 8.68 19.02
N GLN A 141 -16.58 7.78 18.34
CA GLN A 141 -15.12 7.64 18.43
C GLN A 141 -14.33 8.25 17.26
N THR A 142 -15.01 8.73 16.23
CA THR A 142 -14.36 9.31 15.03
C THR A 142 -13.57 10.59 15.30
N CYS A 143 -14.23 11.66 15.76
CA CYS A 143 -13.61 12.95 16.08
C CYS A 143 -14.37 13.69 17.18
N ARG A 144 -13.78 14.78 17.73
CA ARG A 144 -14.41 15.57 18.80
C ARG A 144 -15.80 16.11 18.43
N ARG A 145 -15.95 16.61 17.20
CA ARG A 145 -17.22 17.15 16.70
C ARG A 145 -18.30 16.07 16.62
N TRP A 146 -17.96 14.93 16.02
CA TRP A 146 -18.87 13.80 15.89
C TRP A 146 -19.26 13.21 17.24
N ARG A 147 -18.30 13.11 18.17
CA ARG A 147 -18.59 12.71 19.56
C ARG A 147 -19.60 13.63 20.23
N TYR A 148 -19.37 14.94 20.16
CA TYR A 148 -20.29 15.93 20.73
C TYR A 148 -21.70 15.78 20.14
N MET A 149 -21.79 15.63 18.83
CA MET A 149 -23.05 15.45 18.12
C MET A 149 -23.75 14.13 18.44
N ALA A 150 -23.01 13.01 18.43
CA ALA A 150 -23.56 11.68 18.68
C ALA A 150 -24.08 11.55 20.11
N LEU A 151 -23.31 12.02 21.10
CA LEU A 151 -23.75 12.01 22.50
C LEU A 151 -24.84 13.06 22.78
N GLY A 152 -24.81 14.19 22.07
CA GLY A 152 -25.79 15.27 22.18
C GLY A 152 -27.07 15.07 21.36
N THR A 153 -27.27 13.88 20.77
CA THR A 153 -28.49 13.55 20.01
C THR A 153 -29.19 12.37 20.69
N PRO A 154 -30.13 12.62 21.63
CA PRO A 154 -30.76 11.57 22.44
C PRO A 154 -31.49 10.49 21.62
N SER A 155 -32.01 10.83 20.44
CA SER A 155 -32.71 9.88 19.57
C SER A 155 -31.82 8.73 19.09
N LEU A 156 -30.49 8.91 19.03
CA LEU A 156 -29.55 7.84 18.69
C LEU A 156 -29.45 6.78 19.80
N TRP A 157 -29.77 7.15 21.04
CA TRP A 157 -29.64 6.32 22.24
C TRP A 157 -31.00 5.91 22.82
N SER A 158 -32.08 6.09 22.06
CA SER A 158 -33.44 5.79 22.50
C SER A 158 -33.71 4.29 22.69
N CYS A 159 -32.93 3.42 22.04
CA CYS A 159 -32.99 1.97 22.17
C CYS A 159 -31.59 1.40 22.44
N ILE A 160 -31.48 0.59 23.50
CA ILE A 160 -30.24 -0.07 23.95
C ILE A 160 -30.61 -1.51 24.31
N ASP A 161 -30.32 -2.44 23.40
CA ASP A 161 -30.59 -3.87 23.58
C ASP A 161 -29.40 -4.57 24.22
N LEU A 162 -29.57 -5.02 25.46
CA LEU A 162 -28.56 -5.74 26.23
C LEU A 162 -28.85 -7.24 26.19
N ASP A 163 -28.04 -7.98 25.44
CA ASP A 163 -28.05 -9.44 25.46
C ASP A 163 -27.08 -9.94 26.55
N PHE A 164 -27.63 -10.37 27.68
CA PHE A 164 -26.85 -10.90 28.80
C PHE A 164 -26.38 -12.36 28.59
N ASP A 165 -26.98 -13.11 27.66
CA ASP A 165 -26.65 -14.52 27.44
C ASP A 165 -25.26 -14.68 26.77
N THR A 166 -24.88 -13.70 25.94
CA THR A 166 -23.51 -13.60 25.38
C THR A 166 -22.45 -13.37 26.47
N PHE A 167 -22.75 -12.56 27.49
CA PHE A 167 -21.83 -12.29 28.60
C PHE A 167 -21.62 -13.51 29.51
N TYR A 168 -22.68 -14.28 29.79
CA TYR A 168 -22.57 -15.51 30.59
C TYR A 168 -21.85 -16.64 29.85
N SER A 169 -21.92 -16.68 28.52
CA SER A 169 -21.24 -17.69 27.70
C SER A 169 -19.73 -17.48 27.65
N SER A 170 -19.25 -16.24 27.50
CA SER A 170 -17.82 -15.91 27.54
C SER A 170 -17.18 -16.22 28.91
N ALA A 171 -17.89 -15.97 30.01
CA ALA A 171 -17.40 -16.26 31.37
C ALA A 171 -17.24 -17.77 31.65
N LYS A 172 -18.04 -18.63 31.01
CA LYS A 172 -17.91 -20.09 31.10
C LYS A 172 -16.75 -20.64 30.26
N ASN A 173 -16.39 -19.95 29.18
CA ASN A 173 -15.29 -20.35 28.30
C ASN A 173 -13.92 -20.08 28.94
N GLU A 174 -13.82 -19.08 29.81
CA GLU A 174 -12.59 -18.76 30.57
C GLU A 174 -12.40 -19.62 31.84
N SER A 175 -13.47 -20.25 32.34
CA SER A 175 -13.44 -21.10 33.54
C SER A 175 -13.23 -22.60 33.25
N GLY A 176 -12.75 -22.95 32.05
CA GLY A 176 -12.33 -24.30 31.67
C GLY A 176 -11.03 -24.76 32.33
N PHE A 177 -11.01 -24.90 33.65
CA PHE A 177 -9.98 -25.68 34.36
C PHE A 177 -10.46 -27.14 34.48
N GLN A 178 -9.65 -28.06 33.97
CA GLN A 178 -9.85 -29.51 33.87
C GLN A 178 -10.73 -30.14 34.98
N ALA A 179 -11.81 -30.80 34.57
CA ALA A 179 -12.32 -31.99 35.26
C ALA A 179 -11.94 -33.22 34.43
N ARG A 180 -10.80 -33.82 34.76
CA ARG A 180 -10.43 -35.16 34.31
C ARG A 180 -11.40 -36.16 34.95
N SER A 181 -12.20 -36.85 34.14
CA SER A 181 -12.87 -38.09 34.56
C SER A 181 -12.50 -39.19 33.57
N GLU A 182 -11.61 -40.05 34.01
CA GLU A 182 -11.24 -41.30 33.34
C GLU A 182 -12.42 -42.30 33.40
N ARG A 183 -12.79 -42.87 32.25
CA ARG A 183 -13.24 -44.26 32.13
C ARG A 183 -13.11 -44.70 30.67
N GLY A 184 -12.44 -45.85 30.45
CA GLY A 184 -12.23 -46.51 29.16
C GLY A 184 -13.53 -46.99 28.51
N GLU A 185 -13.57 -47.52 27.28
CA GLU A 185 -12.61 -48.39 26.61
C GLU A 185 -13.01 -48.54 25.11
N ILE A 186 -12.00 -48.76 24.24
CA ILE A 186 -11.94 -49.61 23.03
C ILE A 186 -12.76 -49.26 21.75
N GLY A 187 -12.04 -48.70 20.76
CA GLY A 187 -11.79 -49.33 19.43
C GLY A 187 -12.79 -49.15 18.28
N LYS A 188 -12.39 -48.44 17.20
CA LYS A 188 -12.10 -48.98 15.84
C LYS A 188 -11.82 -47.85 14.81
N GLN A 189 -11.18 -48.25 13.71
CA GLN A 189 -10.43 -47.49 12.70
C GLN A 189 -11.25 -46.55 11.77
N GLU A 190 -10.53 -45.55 11.23
CA GLU A 190 -10.70 -44.69 10.02
C GLU A 190 -11.12 -45.46 8.72
N PRO A 191 -11.43 -44.84 7.53
CA PRO A 191 -10.91 -43.56 6.96
C PRO A 191 -11.84 -42.73 6.02
N HIS A 192 -11.23 -41.69 5.41
CA HIS A 192 -11.66 -40.84 4.27
C HIS A 192 -12.51 -39.62 4.65
N GLY A 193 -12.20 -38.36 4.33
CA GLY A 193 -11.27 -37.79 3.36
C GLY A 193 -12.02 -36.70 2.60
N GLN A 194 -11.49 -35.46 2.57
CA GLN A 194 -11.47 -34.51 1.45
C GLN A 194 -11.62 -33.02 1.85
N ASN A 195 -10.72 -32.25 1.24
CA ASN A 195 -10.82 -30.86 0.80
C ASN A 195 -10.55 -29.73 1.80
N THR A 196 -9.26 -29.46 1.89
CA THR A 196 -8.67 -28.14 2.12
C THR A 196 -9.05 -27.15 1.00
N LEU A 197 -9.66 -26.02 1.38
CA LEU A 197 -9.62 -24.76 0.65
C LEU A 197 -9.00 -23.72 1.61
N PRO A 198 -8.16 -22.78 1.15
CA PRO A 198 -7.39 -21.94 2.05
C PRO A 198 -8.29 -20.83 2.62
N GLU A 199 -8.60 -20.92 3.91
CA GLU A 199 -9.09 -19.80 4.69
C GLU A 199 -8.06 -18.67 4.66
N ARG A 200 -8.44 -17.55 4.04
CA ARG A 200 -7.75 -16.28 4.21
C ARG A 200 -7.90 -15.88 5.67
N HIS A 201 -6.87 -16.17 6.45
CA HIS A 201 -6.76 -15.74 7.83
C HIS A 201 -6.68 -14.20 7.87
N CYS A 202 -7.81 -13.55 8.14
CA CYS A 202 -7.81 -12.20 8.71
C CYS A 202 -7.51 -12.36 10.21
N GLY A 203 -6.37 -11.84 10.65
CA GLY A 203 -5.99 -11.87 12.07
C GLY A 203 -6.99 -11.13 12.96
N PRO A 204 -6.98 -11.38 14.28
CA PRO A 204 -8.04 -11.03 15.23
C PRO A 204 -8.10 -9.53 15.61
N SER A 205 -7.66 -8.62 14.73
CA SER A 205 -7.49 -7.20 15.05
C SER A 205 -7.90 -6.24 13.94
N ARG A 206 -8.62 -6.72 12.91
CA ARG A 206 -9.19 -5.86 11.86
C ARG A 206 -10.71 -5.96 11.90
N PRO A 207 -11.44 -4.84 12.12
CA PRO A 207 -12.89 -4.84 11.98
C PRO A 207 -13.25 -5.15 10.53
N CYS A 208 -14.09 -6.16 10.30
CA CYS A 208 -14.66 -6.40 8.96
C CYS A 208 -15.71 -5.32 8.69
N TYR A 209 -15.34 -4.31 7.91
CA TYR A 209 -16.28 -3.26 7.52
C TYR A 209 -17.20 -3.73 6.38
N PRO A 210 -18.47 -3.30 6.36
CA PRO A 210 -19.36 -3.51 5.22
C PRO A 210 -18.74 -2.97 3.91
N ALA A 211 -19.02 -3.62 2.78
CA ALA A 211 -18.37 -3.33 1.50
C ALA A 211 -18.51 -1.87 1.02
N TYR A 212 -19.59 -1.17 1.38
CA TYR A 212 -19.76 0.24 1.05
C TYR A 212 -18.78 1.14 1.82
N MET A 213 -18.42 0.76 3.05
CA MET A 213 -17.50 1.49 3.91
C MET A 213 -16.03 1.23 3.53
N CYS A 214 -15.69 0.01 3.07
CA CYS A 214 -14.37 -0.25 2.45
C CYS A 214 -14.18 0.64 1.22
N ARG A 215 -15.19 0.75 0.34
CA ARG A 215 -15.14 1.59 -0.87
C ARG A 215 -14.96 3.07 -0.53
N GLU A 216 -15.66 3.58 0.48
CA GLU A 216 -15.52 4.96 0.96
C GLU A 216 -14.13 5.23 1.57
N MET A 217 -13.56 4.26 2.29
CA MET A 217 -12.21 4.36 2.86
C MET A 217 -11.10 4.26 1.81
N GLU A 218 -11.28 3.43 0.78
CA GLU A 218 -10.39 3.35 -0.37
C GLU A 218 -10.43 4.63 -1.22
N GLU A 219 -11.61 5.21 -1.42
CA GLU A 219 -11.80 6.51 -2.09
C GLU A 219 -11.16 7.67 -1.30
N CYS A 220 -11.11 7.55 0.03
CA CYS A 220 -10.40 8.46 0.93
C CYS A 220 -8.87 8.22 1.01
N GLY A 221 -8.35 7.24 0.27
CA GLY A 221 -6.92 6.96 0.17
C GLY A 221 -6.33 6.20 1.37
N TYR A 222 -7.15 5.53 2.18
CA TYR A 222 -6.67 4.60 3.19
C TYR A 222 -6.40 3.24 2.55
N GLN A 223 -5.13 2.97 2.22
CA GLN A 223 -4.72 1.64 1.75
C GLN A 223 -4.74 0.64 2.92
N ASN A 224 -5.32 -0.54 2.68
CA ASN A 224 -5.49 -1.64 3.64
C ASN A 224 -6.46 -1.36 4.80
N ALA A 225 -7.54 -0.60 4.58
CA ALA A 225 -8.64 -0.48 5.54
C ALA A 225 -9.45 -1.79 5.67
N CYS A 226 -9.32 -2.66 4.67
CA CYS A 226 -9.71 -4.06 4.60
C CYS A 226 -8.42 -4.80 4.16
#